data_AF-A0A381P6R1-F1
#
_entry.id   AF-A0A381P6R1-F1
#
_cell.length_a   1.000
_cell.length_b   1.000
_cell.length_c   1.000
_cell.angle_alpha   90.00
_cell.angle_beta   90.00
_cell.angle_gamma   90.00
#
_symmetry.space_group_name_H-M   'P 1'
#
loop_
_entity.id
_entity.type
_entity.pdbx_description
1 polymer ?
#
loop_
_entity_poly.entity_id
_entity_poly.type
_entity_poly.pdbx_seq_one_letter_code
_entity_poly.pdbx_strand_id
1 'polypeptide(L)'
;VKNYFIHFYNSDQKVKIYEYLDDQLLGSSKNELKNLHEIIEPNSSLYVLLPSNLCITFSGIKHEGETHEQFKARFLMENEQDIISDISKNAFAFSEEMDLVLLADRDRVGSINQMLNHLGCEVKLIPEHYLLSSYAPEACFSYQKRYIFSFSDWSGFSVEEADLENYLQILKKQHPDFVPKCSSKNSILDKYFQTSEKDDEVSLKLLHQNFIKKLDQQLPNLYKKQFSFMSIYKRLELSVSELSFSLALLLTLIVLPILNLYMTEYYENQYRQTINQTFLSINPNFRRVINPRAQMDQMLAKTDTQQVRELDLSTLQYLRAISLDDISQSTIDFENSTLSIEFNELSRLKYAVIERLIQASDLRIIRNELITDKDIVTGSLMLELGNE
;
A
#
# COMPACT_ATOMS: atom_id res chain seq x y z
N VAL A 1 8.02 7.24 26.59
CA VAL A 1 6.87 7.48 25.69
C VAL A 1 6.06 8.63 26.26
N LYS A 2 5.61 9.58 25.43
CA LYS A 2 4.79 10.70 25.93
C LYS A 2 3.37 10.23 26.25
N ASN A 3 2.85 10.69 27.38
CA ASN A 3 1.49 10.44 27.83
C ASN A 3 0.72 11.76 27.89
N TYR A 4 -0.48 11.79 27.32
CA TYR A 4 -1.36 12.95 27.35
C TYR A 4 -2.66 12.58 28.07
N PHE A 5 -3.10 13.44 29.00
CA PHE A 5 -4.41 13.34 29.63
C PHE A 5 -5.29 14.51 29.18
N ILE A 6 -6.47 14.21 28.65
CA ILE A 6 -7.48 15.19 28.26
C ILE A 6 -8.63 15.11 29.25
N HIS A 7 -8.93 16.24 29.89
CA HIS A 7 -10.11 16.45 30.72
C HIS A 7 -11.07 17.38 30.00
N PHE A 8 -12.35 16.99 29.89
CA PHE A 8 -13.38 17.90 29.39
C PHE A 8 -13.75 18.95 30.46
N TYR A 9 -14.09 20.14 29.99
CA TYR A 9 -14.86 21.11 30.77
C TYR A 9 -16.35 20.74 30.77
N ASN A 10 -17.20 21.55 31.39
CA ASN A 10 -18.68 21.38 31.37
C ASN A 10 -19.27 21.41 29.94
N SER A 11 -18.50 21.84 28.93
CA SER A 11 -18.85 21.75 27.52
C SER A 11 -17.95 20.75 26.81
N ASP A 12 -18.52 19.83 26.02
CA ASP A 12 -17.83 18.79 25.24
C ASP A 12 -16.77 19.32 24.24
N GLN A 13 -16.73 20.63 24.02
CA GLN A 13 -15.84 21.27 23.05
C GLN A 13 -14.53 21.79 23.64
N LYS A 14 -14.50 22.13 24.92
CA LYS A 14 -13.32 22.67 25.59
C LYS A 14 -12.68 21.58 26.39
N VAL A 15 -11.36 21.51 26.33
CA VAL A 15 -10.58 20.52 27.06
C VAL A 15 -9.34 21.12 27.71
N LYS A 16 -8.92 20.51 28.82
CA LYS A 16 -7.62 20.76 29.43
C LYS A 16 -6.73 19.55 29.20
N ILE A 17 -5.55 19.82 28.65
CA ILE A 17 -4.57 18.80 28.28
C ILE A 17 -3.43 18.87 29.28
N TYR A 18 -2.97 17.71 29.73
CA TYR A 18 -1.79 17.56 30.58
C TYR A 18 -0.79 16.66 29.85
N GLU A 19 0.44 17.14 29.72
CA GLU A 19 1.52 16.43 29.03
C GLU A 19 2.51 15.84 30.04
N TYR A 20 2.84 14.57 29.84
CA TYR A 20 3.77 13.83 30.67
C TYR A 20 4.86 13.17 29.83
N LEU A 21 6.09 13.20 30.35
CA LEU A 21 7.22 12.42 29.86
C LEU A 21 7.86 11.72 31.06
N ASP A 22 7.96 10.40 31.00
CA ASP A 22 8.54 9.55 32.05
C ASP A 22 7.99 9.88 33.47
N ASP A 23 6.66 9.90 33.58
CA ASP A 23 5.87 10.28 34.77
C ASP A 23 6.03 11.73 35.26
N GLN A 24 6.82 12.56 34.59
CA GLN A 24 6.98 13.97 34.93
C GLN A 24 6.00 14.84 34.14
N LEU A 25 5.24 15.69 34.84
CA LEU A 25 4.36 16.67 34.21
C LEU A 25 5.22 17.75 33.55
N LEU A 26 5.15 17.85 32.23
CA LEU A 26 5.85 18.88 31.46
C LEU A 26 5.05 20.19 31.45
N GLY A 27 3.72 20.09 31.31
CA GLY A 27 2.88 21.26 31.24
C GLY A 27 1.39 20.95 31.15
N SER A 28 0.57 22.00 31.17
CA SER A 28 -0.86 21.88 30.89
C SER A 28 -1.35 23.04 30.05
N SER A 29 -2.26 22.78 29.12
CA SER A 29 -2.82 23.76 28.21
C SER A 29 -4.35 23.64 28.14
N LYS A 30 -5.04 24.74 27.80
CA LYS A 30 -6.48 24.76 27.58
C LYS A 30 -6.76 24.99 26.11
N ASN A 31 -7.53 24.11 25.50
CA ASN A 31 -7.76 24.15 24.06
C ASN A 31 -9.17 23.67 23.70
N GLU A 32 -9.51 23.85 22.42
CA GLU A 32 -10.70 23.23 21.86
C GLU A 32 -10.36 21.84 21.32
N LEU A 33 -11.30 20.91 21.44
CA LEU A 33 -11.14 19.53 21.00
C LEU A 33 -10.74 19.44 19.51
N LYS A 34 -11.16 20.40 18.68
CA LYS A 34 -10.84 20.43 17.25
C LYS A 34 -9.36 20.77 16.95
N ASN A 35 -8.68 21.43 17.89
CA ASN A 35 -7.29 21.87 17.74
C ASN A 35 -6.28 20.92 18.40
N LEU A 36 -6.71 19.71 18.81
CA LEU A 36 -5.83 18.74 19.46
C LEU A 36 -4.58 18.38 18.65
N HIS A 37 -4.67 18.45 17.32
CA HIS A 37 -3.59 18.13 16.41
C HIS A 37 -2.39 19.07 16.49
N GLU A 38 -2.54 20.25 17.07
CA GLU A 38 -1.47 21.25 17.21
C GLU A 38 -0.58 20.97 18.43
N ILE A 39 -1.04 20.12 19.35
CA ILE A 39 -0.43 19.95 20.69
C ILE A 39 -0.02 18.50 20.91
N ILE A 40 -0.85 17.57 20.45
CA ILE A 40 -0.62 16.14 20.68
C ILE A 40 0.31 15.63 19.60
N GLU A 41 1.49 15.20 20.03
CA GLU A 41 2.44 14.52 19.17
C GLU A 41 1.94 13.12 18.79
N PRO A 42 2.17 12.69 17.54
CA PRO A 42 1.88 11.32 17.12
C PRO A 42 2.73 10.30 17.91
N ASN A 43 2.39 9.01 17.79
CA ASN A 43 3.10 7.93 18.50
C ASN A 43 3.11 8.06 20.04
N SER A 44 2.18 8.85 20.59
CA SER A 44 1.97 9.01 22.03
C SER A 44 0.78 8.20 22.53
N SER A 45 0.71 8.01 23.86
CA SER A 45 -0.45 7.43 24.53
C SER A 45 -1.38 8.55 24.99
N LEU A 46 -2.64 8.46 24.60
CA LEU A 46 -3.65 9.50 24.82
C LEU A 46 -4.81 8.96 25.65
N TYR A 47 -4.97 9.51 26.85
CA TYR A 47 -6.07 9.20 27.76
C TYR A 47 -7.09 10.33 27.72
N VAL A 48 -8.28 10.04 27.21
CA VAL A 48 -9.38 10.99 27.10
C VAL A 48 -10.43 10.64 28.13
N LEU A 49 -10.59 11.52 29.12
CA LEU A 49 -11.39 11.28 30.31
C LEU A 49 -12.76 11.93 30.15
N LEU A 50 -13.73 11.13 29.72
CA LEU A 50 -15.11 11.55 29.54
C LEU A 50 -15.73 11.86 30.93
N PRO A 51 -16.50 12.96 31.06
CA PRO A 51 -17.29 13.23 32.25
C PRO A 51 -18.15 12.03 32.65
N SER A 52 -18.03 11.59 33.90
CA SER A 52 -18.73 10.38 34.38
C SER A 52 -20.24 10.49 34.33
N ASN A 53 -20.81 11.69 34.32
CA ASN A 53 -22.26 11.90 34.10
C ASN A 53 -22.73 11.66 32.67
N LEU A 54 -21.82 11.49 31.71
CA LEU A 54 -22.14 11.24 30.30
C LEU A 54 -22.02 9.77 29.91
N CYS A 55 -21.70 8.91 30.86
CA CYS A 55 -21.55 7.48 30.66
C CYS A 55 -22.07 6.70 31.86
N ILE A 56 -22.33 5.42 31.65
CA ILE A 56 -22.75 4.50 32.69
C ILE A 56 -21.86 3.27 32.61
N THR A 57 -21.33 2.87 33.77
CA THR A 57 -20.51 1.67 33.93
C THR A 57 -21.35 0.61 34.62
N PHE A 58 -21.32 -0.62 34.08
CA PHE A 58 -22.00 -1.78 34.63
C PHE A 58 -21.00 -2.93 34.81
N SER A 59 -21.29 -3.84 35.72
CA SER A 59 -20.68 -5.17 35.69
C SER A 59 -21.38 -6.03 34.64
N GLY A 60 -20.61 -6.75 33.83
CA GLY A 60 -21.14 -7.64 32.81
C GLY A 60 -20.18 -8.79 32.55
N ILE A 61 -20.65 -10.03 32.72
CA ILE A 61 -19.86 -11.23 32.53
C ILE A 61 -20.28 -11.90 31.21
N LYS A 62 -19.29 -12.10 30.34
CA LYS A 62 -19.47 -12.82 29.08
C LYS A 62 -19.40 -14.33 29.31
N HIS A 63 -20.35 -15.07 28.77
CA HIS A 63 -20.37 -16.53 28.95
C HIS A 63 -19.33 -17.21 28.06
N GLU A 64 -18.83 -18.37 28.49
CA GLU A 64 -17.90 -19.17 27.70
C GLU A 64 -18.54 -19.62 26.37
N GLY A 65 -17.84 -19.41 25.26
CA GLY A 65 -18.35 -19.69 23.91
C GLY A 65 -19.28 -18.62 23.33
N GLU A 66 -19.65 -17.58 24.09
CA GLU A 66 -20.43 -16.45 23.59
C GLU A 66 -19.55 -15.52 22.72
N THR A 67 -20.04 -15.11 21.56
CA THR A 67 -19.37 -14.08 20.77
C THR A 67 -19.59 -12.69 21.36
N HIS A 68 -18.71 -11.73 21.06
CA HIS A 68 -18.86 -10.35 21.55
C HIS A 68 -20.22 -9.72 21.19
N GLU A 69 -20.73 -9.96 19.97
CA GLU A 69 -22.03 -9.42 19.55
C GLU A 69 -23.21 -10.11 20.24
N GLN A 70 -23.12 -11.41 20.51
CA GLN A 70 -24.13 -12.12 21.32
C GLN A 70 -24.17 -11.57 22.74
N PHE A 71 -23.01 -11.43 23.37
CA PHE A 71 -22.88 -10.84 24.72
C PHE A 71 -23.48 -9.45 24.78
N LYS A 72 -23.09 -8.58 23.85
CA LYS A 72 -23.62 -7.22 23.77
C LYS A 72 -25.14 -7.20 23.61
N ALA A 73 -25.70 -8.02 22.72
CA ALA A 73 -27.14 -8.07 22.50
C ALA A 73 -27.89 -8.55 23.76
N ARG A 74 -27.39 -9.60 24.42
CA ARG A 74 -27.94 -10.11 25.67
C ARG A 74 -27.85 -9.07 26.79
N PHE A 75 -26.68 -8.48 27.00
CA PHE A 75 -26.44 -7.46 28.02
C PHE A 75 -27.41 -6.28 27.87
N LEU A 76 -27.57 -5.75 26.65
CA LEU A 76 -28.45 -4.61 26.39
C LEU A 76 -29.93 -4.95 26.60
N MET A 77 -30.33 -6.19 26.35
CA MET A 77 -31.70 -6.66 26.61
C MET A 77 -31.96 -6.86 28.11
N GLU A 78 -30.99 -7.42 28.85
CA GLU A 78 -31.09 -7.63 30.29
C GLU A 78 -31.17 -6.30 31.07
N ASN A 79 -30.47 -5.27 30.59
CA ASN A 79 -30.38 -3.96 31.25
C ASN A 79 -31.24 -2.88 30.57
N GLU A 80 -32.19 -3.25 29.70
CA GLU A 80 -33.02 -2.28 28.94
C GLU A 80 -33.76 -1.30 29.86
N GLN A 81 -34.22 -1.77 31.02
CA GLN A 81 -34.98 -0.94 31.97
C GLN A 81 -34.12 0.10 32.70
N ASP A 82 -32.82 -0.15 32.82
CA ASP A 82 -31.87 0.73 33.51
C ASP A 82 -31.24 1.76 32.56
N ILE A 83 -31.41 1.56 31.24
CA ILE A 83 -30.89 2.44 30.20
C ILE A 83 -31.98 3.42 29.77
N ILE A 84 -31.79 4.70 30.06
CA ILE A 84 -32.77 5.77 29.77
C ILE A 84 -32.95 6.00 28.26
N SER A 85 -31.91 5.73 27.46
CA SER A 85 -31.86 5.95 26.02
C SER A 85 -32.21 4.71 25.20
N ASP A 86 -32.66 4.90 23.96
CA ASP A 86 -32.84 3.77 23.02
C ASP A 86 -31.53 2.97 22.90
N ILE A 87 -31.61 1.64 22.99
CA ILE A 87 -30.45 0.73 22.91
C ILE A 87 -29.54 1.06 21.71
N SER A 88 -30.15 1.38 20.55
CA SER A 88 -29.44 1.70 19.31
C SER A 88 -28.59 2.98 19.35
N LYS A 89 -28.89 3.89 20.30
CA LYS A 89 -28.20 5.17 20.50
C LYS A 89 -27.04 5.07 21.49
N ASN A 90 -26.77 3.90 22.04
CA ASN A 90 -25.67 3.71 22.97
C ASN A 90 -24.41 3.18 22.26
N ALA A 91 -23.30 3.88 22.45
CA ALA A 91 -21.98 3.32 22.25
C ALA A 91 -21.72 2.29 23.36
N PHE A 92 -21.21 1.14 22.96
CA PHE A 92 -20.91 0.00 23.84
C PHE A 92 -19.42 -0.30 23.79
N ALA A 93 -18.80 -0.41 24.95
CA ALA A 93 -17.46 -0.93 25.15
C ALA A 93 -17.48 -1.95 26.28
N PHE A 94 -16.66 -3.00 26.17
CA PHE A 94 -16.60 -4.07 27.14
C PHE A 94 -15.16 -4.51 27.38
N SER A 95 -14.85 -4.82 28.64
CA SER A 95 -13.62 -5.47 29.08
C SER A 95 -13.94 -6.83 29.66
N GLU A 96 -13.42 -7.88 29.02
CA GLU A 96 -13.52 -9.26 29.52
C GLU A 96 -12.59 -9.52 30.71
N GLU A 97 -11.50 -8.76 30.85
CA GLU A 97 -10.59 -8.88 31.99
C GLU A 97 -11.19 -8.32 33.28
N MET A 98 -11.94 -7.22 33.15
CA MET A 98 -12.51 -6.50 34.30
C MET A 98 -13.98 -6.83 34.53
N ASP A 99 -14.63 -7.58 33.65
CA ASP A 99 -16.08 -7.80 33.62
C ASP A 99 -16.86 -6.47 33.67
N LEU A 100 -16.40 -5.48 32.92
CA LEU A 100 -16.97 -4.13 32.89
C LEU A 100 -17.55 -3.78 31.52
N VAL A 101 -18.78 -3.29 31.52
CA VAL A 101 -19.44 -2.70 30.37
C VAL A 101 -19.55 -1.19 30.55
N LEU A 102 -19.24 -0.45 29.50
CA LEU A 102 -19.33 0.99 29.46
C LEU A 102 -20.28 1.42 28.34
N LEU A 103 -21.31 2.18 28.73
CA LEU A 103 -22.29 2.78 27.84
C LEU A 103 -22.17 4.30 27.82
N ALA A 104 -22.33 4.90 26.66
CA ALA A 104 -22.40 6.35 26.47
C ALA A 104 -23.21 6.70 25.22
N ASP A 105 -23.58 7.97 25.06
CA ASP A 105 -24.26 8.42 23.84
C ASP A 105 -23.38 8.20 22.59
N ARG A 106 -23.93 7.49 21.60
CA ARG A 106 -23.20 7.08 20.39
C ARG A 106 -22.78 8.25 19.53
N ASP A 107 -23.62 9.27 19.40
CA ASP A 107 -23.37 10.37 18.48
C ASP A 107 -22.29 11.31 19.06
N ARG A 108 -22.31 11.53 20.37
CA ARG A 108 -21.23 12.21 21.11
C ARG A 108 -19.91 11.45 21.01
N VAL A 109 -19.90 10.16 21.34
CA VAL A 109 -18.68 9.33 21.25
C VAL A 109 -18.17 9.27 19.81
N GLY A 110 -19.06 9.18 18.81
CA GLY A 110 -18.71 9.19 17.40
C GLY A 110 -18.00 10.48 16.98
N SER A 111 -18.51 11.63 17.41
CA SER A 111 -17.92 12.94 17.14
C SER A 111 -16.51 13.06 17.72
N ILE A 112 -16.34 12.63 18.98
CA ILE A 112 -15.03 12.59 19.66
C ILE A 112 -14.09 11.64 18.91
N ASN A 113 -14.55 10.43 18.56
CA ASN A 113 -13.74 9.43 17.85
C ASN A 113 -13.23 9.93 16.51
N GLN A 114 -14.06 10.62 15.71
CA GLN A 114 -13.62 11.19 14.44
C GLN A 114 -12.41 12.12 14.61
N MET A 115 -12.45 12.96 15.64
CA MET A 115 -11.38 13.92 15.92
C MET A 115 -10.10 13.22 16.40
N LEU A 116 -10.23 12.23 17.29
CA LEU A 116 -9.11 11.46 17.82
C LEU A 116 -8.44 10.58 16.74
N ASN A 117 -9.21 10.08 15.77
CA ASN A 117 -8.71 9.28 14.65
C ASN A 117 -7.76 10.04 13.70
N HIS A 118 -7.57 11.35 13.85
CA HIS A 118 -6.61 12.14 13.06
C HIS A 118 -5.28 12.41 13.78
N LEU A 119 -5.09 11.91 15.00
CA LEU A 119 -3.93 12.23 15.82
C LEU A 119 -2.74 11.29 15.63
N GLY A 120 -2.94 10.04 15.19
CA GLY A 120 -1.84 9.07 15.08
C GLY A 120 -1.36 8.52 16.43
N CYS A 121 -2.21 8.56 17.46
CA CYS A 121 -1.90 8.15 18.82
C CYS A 121 -2.52 6.80 19.18
N GLU A 122 -2.07 6.19 20.27
CA GLU A 122 -2.78 5.11 20.95
C GLU A 122 -3.79 5.73 21.94
N VAL A 123 -5.08 5.56 21.68
CA VAL A 123 -6.14 6.32 22.36
C VAL A 123 -6.97 5.43 23.28
N LYS A 124 -7.14 5.86 24.52
CA LYS A 124 -8.11 5.33 25.47
C LYS A 124 -9.14 6.41 25.80
N LEU A 125 -10.39 6.23 25.35
CA LEU A 125 -11.53 7.05 25.71
C LEU A 125 -12.32 6.34 26.80
N ILE A 126 -12.21 6.85 28.02
CA ILE A 126 -12.68 6.21 29.24
C ILE A 126 -13.33 7.24 30.17
N PRO A 127 -14.13 6.83 31.17
CA PRO A 127 -14.68 7.73 32.16
C PRO A 127 -13.61 8.30 33.10
N GLU A 128 -13.81 9.52 33.58
CA GLU A 128 -12.91 10.16 34.53
C GLU A 128 -12.87 9.47 35.91
N HIS A 129 -13.96 8.79 36.33
CA HIS A 129 -13.98 8.08 37.62
C HIS A 129 -12.99 6.91 37.69
N TYR A 130 -12.55 6.36 36.55
CA TYR A 130 -11.51 5.32 36.54
C TYR A 130 -10.17 5.81 37.09
N LEU A 131 -9.87 7.11 37.01
CA LEU A 131 -8.71 7.67 37.70
C LEU A 131 -8.79 7.43 39.22
N LEU A 132 -9.98 7.58 39.79
CA LEU A 132 -10.21 7.44 41.21
C LEU A 132 -10.24 5.98 41.65
N SER A 133 -10.92 5.11 40.87
CA SER A 133 -10.91 3.66 41.10
C SER A 133 -9.49 3.07 41.08
N SER A 134 -8.59 3.64 40.25
CA SER A 134 -7.19 3.24 40.24
C SER A 134 -6.42 3.69 41.51
N TYR A 135 -6.90 4.70 42.21
CA TYR A 135 -6.26 5.23 43.41
C TYR A 135 -6.76 4.51 44.68
N ALA A 136 -8.06 4.40 44.88
CA ALA A 136 -8.68 3.73 46.01
C ALA A 136 -10.00 3.06 45.61
N PRO A 137 -10.47 2.02 46.34
CA PRO A 137 -11.72 1.33 46.02
C PRO A 137 -12.92 2.29 45.97
N GLU A 138 -13.04 3.17 46.95
CA GLU A 138 -14.06 4.21 46.98
C GLU A 138 -13.38 5.56 47.19
N ALA A 139 -13.63 6.50 46.28
CA ALA A 139 -12.96 7.79 46.29
C ALA A 139 -13.84 8.89 45.74
N CYS A 140 -13.54 10.12 46.17
CA CYS A 140 -14.17 11.32 45.68
C CYS A 140 -13.12 12.40 45.42
N PHE A 141 -13.24 13.10 44.31
CA PHE A 141 -12.32 14.16 43.92
C PHE A 141 -13.07 15.35 43.33
N SER A 142 -12.64 16.57 43.67
CA SER A 142 -13.18 17.78 43.05
C SER A 142 -12.28 18.31 41.94
N TYR A 143 -12.84 18.49 40.75
CA TYR A 143 -12.17 19.06 39.59
C TYR A 143 -13.05 20.13 38.92
N GLN A 144 -12.58 21.38 38.93
CA GLN A 144 -13.21 22.50 38.19
C GLN A 144 -14.73 22.63 38.38
N LYS A 145 -15.19 22.69 39.65
CA LYS A 145 -16.62 22.75 40.07
C LYS A 145 -17.44 21.50 39.76
N ARG A 146 -16.78 20.38 39.50
CA ARG A 146 -17.40 19.08 39.37
C ARG A 146 -16.82 18.14 40.41
N TYR A 147 -17.67 17.30 40.95
CA TYR A 147 -17.34 16.32 41.97
C TYR A 147 -17.47 14.94 41.33
N ILE A 148 -16.39 14.19 41.34
CA ILE A 148 -16.29 12.88 40.72
C ILE A 148 -16.26 11.85 41.86
N PHE A 149 -17.08 10.83 41.76
CA PHE A 149 -17.19 9.73 42.71
C PHE A 149 -16.88 8.42 42.00
N SER A 150 -16.14 7.55 42.67
CA SER A 150 -15.92 6.17 42.26
C SER A 150 -16.34 5.20 43.36
N PHE A 151 -16.84 4.06 42.94
CA PHE A 151 -17.28 2.96 43.79
C PHE A 151 -16.33 1.76 43.64
N SER A 152 -16.43 0.84 44.60
CA SER A 152 -15.58 -0.34 44.70
C SER A 152 -15.74 -1.32 43.53
N ASP A 153 -16.87 -1.27 42.83
CA ASP A 153 -17.18 -2.07 41.64
C ASP A 153 -16.71 -1.40 40.32
N TRP A 154 -15.86 -0.37 40.42
CA TRP A 154 -15.40 0.46 39.29
C TRP A 154 -16.47 1.32 38.61
N SER A 155 -17.71 1.30 39.09
CA SER A 155 -18.70 2.28 38.67
C SER A 155 -18.39 3.65 39.27
N GLY A 156 -19.06 4.68 38.76
CA GLY A 156 -18.86 6.02 39.24
C GLY A 156 -19.75 7.03 38.54
N PHE A 157 -19.84 8.20 39.14
CA PHE A 157 -20.65 9.29 38.62
C PHE A 157 -19.97 10.62 38.91
N SER A 158 -20.33 11.65 38.15
CA SER A 158 -19.89 13.00 38.47
C SER A 158 -21.05 13.98 38.46
N VAL A 159 -20.94 15.03 39.26
CA VAL A 159 -22.01 16.00 39.45
C VAL A 159 -21.42 17.39 39.50
N GLU A 160 -22.12 18.36 38.92
CA GLU A 160 -21.74 19.76 39.07
C GLU A 160 -21.99 20.24 40.50
N GLU A 161 -21.25 21.26 40.93
CA GLU A 161 -21.35 21.84 42.26
C GLU A 161 -22.78 22.28 42.62
N ALA A 162 -23.57 22.75 41.64
CA ALA A 162 -24.94 23.18 41.83
C ALA A 162 -25.89 22.05 42.29
N ASP A 163 -25.64 20.82 41.84
CA ASP A 163 -26.51 19.66 42.10
C ASP A 163 -25.93 18.72 43.16
N LEU A 164 -24.77 19.05 43.72
CA LEU A 164 -24.03 18.21 44.66
C LEU A 164 -24.87 17.79 45.87
N GLU A 165 -25.55 18.72 46.54
CA GLU A 165 -26.31 18.39 47.75
C GLU A 165 -27.48 17.45 47.44
N ASN A 166 -28.19 17.67 46.33
CA ASN A 166 -29.29 16.79 45.89
C ASN A 166 -28.77 15.39 45.57
N TYR A 167 -27.65 15.30 44.84
CA TYR A 167 -27.02 14.03 44.52
C TYR A 167 -26.59 13.27 45.78
N LEU A 168 -25.96 13.94 46.74
CA LEU A 168 -25.52 13.31 47.99
C LEU A 168 -26.68 12.76 48.84
N GLN A 169 -27.85 13.40 48.81
CA GLN A 169 -29.06 12.88 49.46
C GLN A 169 -29.51 11.55 48.85
N ILE A 170 -29.51 11.46 47.52
CA ILE A 170 -29.88 10.24 46.80
C ILE A 170 -28.81 9.16 47.03
N LEU A 171 -27.54 9.53 46.92
CA LEU A 171 -26.40 8.65 47.09
C LEU A 171 -26.39 7.98 48.46
N LYS A 172 -26.56 8.75 49.54
CA LYS A 172 -26.61 8.19 50.90
C LYS A 172 -27.85 7.34 51.17
N LYS A 173 -28.94 7.55 50.43
CA LYS A 173 -30.13 6.71 50.52
C LYS A 173 -29.93 5.37 49.82
N GLN A 174 -29.28 5.37 48.66
CA GLN A 174 -29.03 4.16 47.87
C GLN A 174 -27.82 3.36 48.37
N HIS A 175 -26.78 4.05 48.83
CA HIS A 175 -25.55 3.48 49.36
C HIS A 175 -25.23 4.07 50.75
N PRO A 176 -25.93 3.63 51.81
CA PRO A 176 -25.71 4.14 53.17
C PRO A 176 -24.27 3.97 53.67
N ASP A 177 -23.66 2.83 53.32
CA ASP A 177 -22.33 2.41 53.77
C ASP A 177 -21.19 3.03 52.95
N PHE A 178 -21.49 3.81 51.90
CA PHE A 178 -20.48 4.45 51.06
C PHE A 178 -19.71 5.51 51.85
N VAL A 179 -18.43 5.27 52.10
CA VAL A 179 -17.53 6.19 52.82
C VAL A 179 -16.25 6.36 51.99
N PRO A 180 -16.32 7.16 50.91
CA PRO A 180 -15.22 7.30 49.98
C PRO A 180 -14.08 8.10 50.59
N LYS A 181 -12.84 7.81 50.19
CA LYS A 181 -11.69 8.67 50.47
C LYS A 181 -11.82 9.98 49.68
N CYS A 182 -12.23 11.05 50.36
CA CYS A 182 -12.49 12.34 49.72
C CYS A 182 -11.25 13.25 49.70
N SER A 183 -10.92 13.78 48.51
CA SER A 183 -9.99 14.90 48.36
C SER A 183 -10.74 16.11 47.79
N SER A 184 -11.30 16.93 48.69
CA SER A 184 -11.95 18.19 48.36
C SER A 184 -12.10 19.08 49.60
N LYS A 185 -12.03 20.40 49.40
CA LYS A 185 -12.25 21.42 50.44
C LYS A 185 -13.68 21.97 50.39
N ASN A 186 -14.69 21.09 50.35
CA ASN A 186 -16.10 21.48 50.27
C ASN A 186 -16.85 21.11 51.56
N SER A 187 -17.51 22.11 52.17
CA SER A 187 -18.24 21.95 53.42
C SER A 187 -19.46 21.02 53.32
N ILE A 188 -20.06 20.89 52.14
CA ILE A 188 -21.18 19.97 51.88
C ILE A 188 -20.67 18.54 51.95
N LEU A 189 -19.54 18.21 51.29
CA LEU A 189 -18.95 16.88 51.39
C LEU A 189 -18.58 16.53 52.83
N ASP A 190 -18.01 17.47 53.57
CA ASP A 190 -17.67 17.30 54.98
C ASP A 190 -18.89 16.97 55.85
N LYS A 191 -20.05 17.56 55.55
CA LYS A 191 -21.31 17.27 56.25
C LYS A 191 -21.80 15.84 56.02
N TYR A 192 -21.67 15.33 54.79
CA TYR A 192 -22.18 14.00 54.39
C TYR A 192 -21.20 12.85 54.66
N PHE A 193 -19.89 13.14 54.71
CA PHE A 193 -18.82 12.15 54.87
C PHE A 193 -17.89 12.48 56.05
N GLN A 194 -18.47 12.73 57.24
CA GLN A 194 -17.71 13.13 58.44
C GLN A 194 -16.68 12.08 58.89
N THR A 195 -16.93 10.81 58.60
CA THR A 195 -16.06 9.68 58.96
C THR A 195 -15.06 9.30 57.86
N SER A 196 -15.10 9.97 56.70
CA SER A 196 -14.16 9.72 55.60
C SER A 196 -12.75 10.09 55.99
N GLU A 197 -11.80 9.25 55.59
CA GLU A 197 -10.39 9.64 55.54
C GLU A 197 -10.25 10.81 54.56
N LYS A 198 -9.78 11.96 55.04
CA LYS A 198 -9.49 13.11 54.19
C LYS A 198 -8.06 12.99 53.69
N ASP A 199 -7.89 13.18 52.39
CA ASP A 199 -6.56 13.19 51.79
C ASP A 199 -6.34 14.48 51.03
N ASP A 200 -5.85 15.48 51.77
CA ASP A 200 -5.53 16.81 51.25
C ASP A 200 -4.30 16.78 50.30
N GLU A 201 -3.58 15.66 50.21
CA GLU A 201 -2.37 15.51 49.38
C GLU A 201 -2.66 14.93 47.98
N VAL A 202 -3.87 14.43 47.72
CA VAL A 202 -4.21 13.88 46.40
C VAL A 202 -4.30 14.99 45.36
N SER A 203 -3.18 15.18 44.65
CA SER A 203 -3.15 16.03 43.47
C SER A 203 -3.61 15.26 42.24
N LEU A 204 -4.17 15.97 41.26
CA LEU A 204 -4.49 15.38 39.95
C LEU A 204 -3.26 14.72 39.29
N LYS A 205 -2.07 15.26 39.54
CA LYS A 205 -0.81 14.68 39.06
C LYS A 205 -0.60 13.27 39.62
N LEU A 206 -0.85 13.07 40.91
CA LEU A 206 -0.74 11.77 41.57
C LEU A 206 -1.75 10.78 40.97
N LEU A 207 -3.00 11.21 40.73
CA LEU A 207 -4.02 10.38 40.09
C LEU A 207 -3.57 9.91 38.69
N HIS A 208 -3.05 10.81 37.85
CA HIS A 208 -2.54 10.44 36.53
C HIS A 208 -1.38 9.44 36.60
N GLN A 209 -0.42 9.65 37.51
CA GLN A 209 0.72 8.75 37.68
C GLN A 209 0.29 7.36 38.16
N ASN A 210 -0.63 7.30 39.13
CA ASN A 210 -1.16 6.02 39.61
C ASN A 210 -1.93 5.29 38.52
N PHE A 211 -2.71 6.03 37.73
CA PHE A 211 -3.44 5.47 36.59
C PHE A 211 -2.51 4.88 35.53
N ILE A 212 -1.43 5.58 35.15
CA ILE A 212 -0.41 5.06 34.22
C ILE A 212 0.22 3.77 34.75
N LYS A 213 0.54 3.72 36.04
CA LYS A 213 1.19 2.55 36.66
C LYS A 213 0.29 1.33 36.76
N LYS A 214 -1.04 1.52 36.85
CA LYS A 214 -2.04 0.45 36.91
C LYS A 214 -2.65 0.10 35.56
N LEU A 215 -2.09 0.64 34.47
CA LEU A 215 -2.66 0.56 33.13
C LEU A 215 -2.56 -0.82 32.45
N ASP A 216 -2.00 -1.82 33.15
CA ASP A 216 -1.97 -3.21 32.68
C ASP A 216 -3.39 -3.80 32.55
N GLN A 217 -4.36 -3.24 33.27
CA GLN A 217 -5.77 -3.63 33.19
C GLN A 217 -6.38 -3.16 31.87
N GLN A 218 -6.92 -4.08 31.06
CA GLN A 218 -7.63 -3.74 29.83
C GLN A 218 -9.00 -3.11 30.14
N LEU A 219 -9.03 -1.83 30.50
CA LEU A 219 -10.28 -1.12 30.76
C LEU A 219 -11.17 -1.02 29.50
N PRO A 220 -12.50 -1.01 29.65
CA PRO A 220 -13.41 -0.78 28.52
C PRO A 220 -13.08 0.54 27.83
N ASN A 221 -12.91 0.49 26.50
CA ASN A 221 -12.50 1.65 25.71
C ASN A 221 -13.59 2.02 24.70
N LEU A 222 -14.15 3.22 24.83
CA LEU A 222 -15.13 3.76 23.87
C LEU A 222 -14.49 4.21 22.56
N TYR A 223 -13.15 4.29 22.51
CA TYR A 223 -12.43 4.66 21.31
C TYR A 223 -12.50 3.55 20.27
N LYS A 224 -12.98 3.90 19.07
CA LYS A 224 -12.98 3.00 17.92
C LYS A 224 -12.04 3.55 16.85
N LYS A 225 -10.95 2.82 16.63
CA LYS A 225 -10.00 3.14 15.57
C LYS A 225 -10.67 2.97 14.21
N GLN A 226 -10.71 4.06 13.44
CA GLN A 226 -11.15 4.07 12.06
C GLN A 226 -9.95 4.32 11.16
N PHE A 227 -10.03 3.83 9.92
CA PHE A 227 -8.97 4.08 8.95
C PHE A 227 -8.90 5.57 8.63
N SER A 228 -7.72 6.17 8.84
CA SER A 228 -7.47 7.59 8.59
C SER A 228 -6.08 7.74 8.00
N PHE A 229 -6.01 8.14 6.72
CA PHE A 229 -4.74 8.43 6.05
C PHE A 229 -3.91 9.44 6.83
N MET A 230 -4.56 10.44 7.45
CA MET A 230 -3.88 11.43 8.28
C MET A 230 -3.23 10.79 9.51
N SER A 231 -3.90 9.85 10.18
CA SER A 231 -3.31 9.14 11.32
C SER A 231 -2.15 8.25 10.90
N ILE A 232 -2.22 7.59 9.74
CA ILE A 232 -1.12 6.76 9.24
C ILE A 232 0.07 7.65 8.89
N TYR A 233 -0.17 8.72 8.13
CA TYR A 233 0.85 9.70 7.77
C TYR A 233 1.59 10.24 9.01
N LYS A 234 0.84 10.70 10.01
CA LYS A 234 1.43 11.21 11.26
C LYS A 234 2.19 10.15 12.05
N ARG A 235 1.68 8.92 12.11
CA ARG A 235 2.30 7.84 12.87
C ARG A 235 3.61 7.35 12.24
N LEU A 236 3.71 7.42 10.92
CA LEU A 236 4.93 7.04 10.20
C LEU A 236 6.03 8.12 10.30
N GLU A 237 5.69 9.34 10.74
CA GLU A 237 6.62 10.48 10.88
C GLU A 237 7.43 10.78 9.60
N LEU A 238 6.90 10.42 8.43
CA LEU A 238 7.59 10.57 7.16
C LEU A 238 7.56 12.02 6.68
N SER A 239 8.71 12.50 6.19
CA SER A 239 8.78 13.68 5.35
C SER A 239 8.00 13.49 4.04
N VAL A 240 7.63 14.59 3.38
CA VAL A 240 6.94 14.56 2.08
C VAL A 240 7.75 13.80 1.02
N SER A 241 9.08 13.91 1.06
CA SER A 241 10.00 13.18 0.18
C SER A 241 9.99 11.67 0.45
N GLU A 242 10.04 11.26 1.71
CA GLU A 242 10.02 9.83 2.08
C GLU A 242 8.65 9.20 1.79
N LEU A 243 7.56 9.95 2.01
CA LEU A 243 6.22 9.54 1.60
C LEU A 243 6.14 9.34 0.08
N SER A 244 6.70 10.26 -0.71
CA SER A 244 6.70 10.15 -2.16
C SER A 244 7.50 8.94 -2.64
N PHE A 245 8.68 8.71 -2.04
CA PHE A 245 9.52 7.57 -2.39
C PHE A 245 8.89 6.23 -1.99
N SER A 246 8.28 6.15 -0.81
CA SER A 246 7.56 4.96 -0.36
C SER A 246 6.34 4.65 -1.24
N LEU A 247 5.59 5.67 -1.66
CA LEU A 247 4.48 5.50 -2.60
C LEU A 247 4.97 5.02 -3.97
N ALA A 248 6.09 5.58 -4.46
CA ALA A 248 6.72 5.13 -5.70
C ALA A 248 7.16 3.67 -5.61
N LEU A 249 7.77 3.24 -4.49
CA LEU A 249 8.14 1.84 -4.23
C LEU A 249 6.92 0.91 -4.19
N LEU A 250 5.82 1.32 -3.57
CA LEU A 250 4.58 0.55 -3.57
C LEU A 250 4.01 0.40 -4.99
N LEU A 251 4.01 1.49 -5.76
CA LEU A 251 3.59 1.48 -7.14
C LEU A 251 4.46 0.58 -8.00
N THR A 252 5.79 0.61 -7.86
CA THR A 252 6.68 -0.26 -8.63
C THR A 252 6.45 -1.72 -8.26
N LEU A 253 6.20 -2.06 -7.00
CA LEU A 253 5.92 -3.43 -6.57
C LEU A 253 4.65 -4.00 -7.22
N ILE A 254 3.68 -3.15 -7.54
CA ILE A 254 2.44 -3.53 -8.25
C ILE A 254 2.62 -3.52 -9.78
N VAL A 255 3.29 -2.49 -10.32
CA VAL A 255 3.40 -2.27 -11.77
C VAL A 255 4.43 -3.20 -12.42
N LEU A 256 5.54 -3.48 -11.74
CA LEU A 256 6.62 -4.31 -12.29
C LEU A 256 6.17 -5.73 -12.70
N PRO A 257 5.40 -6.50 -11.89
CA PRO A 257 4.91 -7.80 -12.33
C PRO A 257 3.95 -7.71 -13.51
N ILE A 258 3.11 -6.67 -13.57
CA ILE A 258 2.17 -6.45 -14.69
C ILE A 258 2.94 -6.16 -15.98
N LEU A 259 3.93 -5.27 -15.93
CA LEU A 259 4.79 -4.97 -17.07
C LEU A 259 5.57 -6.21 -17.52
N ASN A 260 6.07 -7.03 -16.59
CA ASN A 260 6.80 -8.24 -16.94
C ASN A 260 5.90 -9.26 -17.68
N LEU A 261 4.66 -9.45 -17.22
CA LEU A 261 3.68 -10.29 -17.91
C LEU A 261 3.39 -9.77 -19.33
N TYR A 262 3.13 -8.47 -19.47
CA TYR A 262 2.91 -7.84 -20.76
C TYR A 262 4.10 -8.00 -21.72
N MET A 263 5.33 -7.76 -21.24
CA MET A 263 6.54 -7.93 -22.04
C MET A 263 6.75 -9.39 -22.45
N THR A 264 6.45 -10.34 -21.54
CA THR A 264 6.55 -11.77 -21.82
C THR A 264 5.58 -12.18 -22.93
N GLU A 265 4.32 -11.77 -22.87
CA GLU A 265 3.33 -12.03 -23.92
C GLU A 265 3.72 -11.37 -25.24
N TYR A 266 4.24 -10.15 -25.20
CA TYR A 266 4.73 -9.45 -26.38
C TYR A 266 5.87 -10.23 -27.07
N TYR A 267 6.88 -10.66 -26.31
CA TYR A 267 7.97 -11.45 -26.86
C TYR A 267 7.50 -12.80 -27.38
N GLU A 268 6.62 -13.50 -26.66
CA GLU A 268 6.07 -14.78 -27.13
C GLU A 268 5.38 -14.62 -28.51
N ASN A 269 4.57 -13.58 -28.67
CA ASN A 269 3.88 -13.31 -29.93
C ASN A 269 4.85 -12.97 -31.06
N GLN A 270 5.87 -12.15 -30.78
CA GLN A 270 6.92 -11.84 -31.75
C GLN A 270 7.67 -13.11 -32.18
N TYR A 271 8.08 -13.95 -31.23
CA TYR A 271 8.73 -15.23 -31.54
C TYR A 271 7.84 -16.14 -32.41
N ARG A 272 6.54 -16.25 -32.09
CA ARG A 272 5.59 -17.03 -32.90
C ARG A 272 5.45 -16.48 -34.32
N GLN A 273 5.41 -15.16 -34.49
CA GLN A 273 5.32 -14.52 -35.79
C GLN A 273 6.59 -14.76 -36.61
N THR A 274 7.76 -14.53 -36.04
CA THR A 274 9.05 -14.77 -36.71
C THR A 274 9.21 -16.22 -37.11
N ILE A 275 8.86 -17.16 -36.23
CA ILE A 275 8.86 -18.60 -36.55
C ILE A 275 7.95 -18.87 -37.76
N ASN A 276 6.71 -18.41 -37.73
CA ASN A 276 5.80 -18.64 -38.86
C ASN A 276 6.33 -18.02 -40.17
N GLN A 277 6.88 -16.81 -40.12
CA GLN A 277 7.48 -16.13 -41.28
C GLN A 277 8.67 -16.93 -41.84
N THR A 278 9.59 -17.39 -41.00
CA THR A 278 10.75 -18.18 -41.43
C THR A 278 10.35 -19.53 -42.03
N PHE A 279 9.31 -20.18 -41.51
CA PHE A 279 8.83 -21.43 -42.12
C PHE A 279 8.13 -21.21 -43.45
N LEU A 280 7.35 -20.13 -43.57
CA LEU A 280 6.69 -19.75 -44.81
C LEU A 280 7.68 -19.35 -45.90
N SER A 281 8.82 -18.74 -45.55
CA SER A 281 9.86 -18.39 -46.53
C SER A 281 10.60 -19.62 -47.07
N ILE A 282 10.78 -20.67 -46.24
CA ILE A 282 11.39 -21.93 -46.67
C ILE A 282 10.42 -22.77 -47.50
N ASN A 283 9.13 -22.78 -47.14
CA ASN A 283 8.11 -23.48 -47.90
C ASN A 283 6.74 -22.80 -47.78
N PRO A 284 6.24 -22.15 -48.85
CA PRO A 284 5.02 -21.35 -48.82
C PRO A 284 3.73 -22.18 -48.63
N ASN A 285 3.80 -23.52 -48.71
CA ASN A 285 2.64 -24.39 -48.50
C ASN A 285 2.35 -24.71 -47.02
N PHE A 286 3.16 -24.23 -46.07
CA PHE A 286 2.88 -24.41 -44.65
C PHE A 286 1.70 -23.56 -44.19
N ARG A 287 0.62 -24.19 -43.70
CA ARG A 287 -0.55 -23.47 -43.16
C ARG A 287 -0.41 -23.06 -41.69
N ARG A 288 0.39 -23.79 -40.90
CA ARG A 288 0.61 -23.52 -39.47
C ARG A 288 1.84 -24.25 -38.93
N VAL A 289 2.71 -23.54 -38.23
CA VAL A 289 3.84 -24.14 -37.49
C VAL A 289 3.37 -24.49 -36.08
N ILE A 290 3.37 -25.78 -35.73
CA ILE A 290 2.89 -26.27 -34.41
C ILE A 290 4.08 -26.70 -33.54
N ASN A 291 5.07 -27.36 -34.15
CA ASN A 291 6.32 -27.72 -33.49
C ASN A 291 7.48 -27.45 -34.46
N PRO A 292 8.14 -26.29 -34.35
CA PRO A 292 9.17 -25.85 -35.29
C PRO A 292 10.32 -26.86 -35.36
N ARG A 293 10.77 -27.37 -34.21
CA ARG A 293 11.91 -28.28 -34.13
C ARG A 293 11.64 -29.60 -34.87
N ALA A 294 10.52 -30.25 -34.56
CA ALA A 294 10.14 -31.49 -35.22
C ALA A 294 9.88 -31.30 -36.73
N GLN A 295 9.36 -30.14 -37.13
CA GLN A 295 9.11 -29.83 -38.54
C GLN A 295 10.42 -29.55 -39.32
N MET A 296 11.41 -28.88 -38.71
CA MET A 296 12.76 -28.75 -39.29
C MET A 296 13.43 -30.11 -39.46
N ASP A 297 13.36 -30.97 -38.44
CA ASP A 297 13.94 -32.31 -38.52
C ASP A 297 13.32 -33.14 -39.66
N GLN A 298 12.00 -32.99 -39.88
CA GLN A 298 11.30 -33.62 -41.01
C GLN A 298 11.67 -33.01 -42.37
N MET A 299 11.96 -31.72 -42.45
CA MET A 299 12.44 -31.09 -43.69
C MET A 299 13.84 -31.60 -44.03
N LEU A 300 14.75 -31.61 -43.06
CA LEU A 300 16.13 -32.08 -43.23
C LEU A 300 16.17 -33.57 -43.59
N ALA A 301 15.29 -34.38 -43.01
CA ALA A 301 15.17 -35.80 -43.33
C ALA A 301 14.58 -36.07 -44.72
N LYS A 302 13.85 -35.12 -45.32
CA LYS A 302 13.25 -35.23 -46.67
C LYS A 302 14.12 -34.67 -47.78
N THR A 303 15.23 -34.00 -47.47
CA THR A 303 16.23 -33.62 -48.46
C THR A 303 16.95 -34.90 -48.90
N ASP A 304 16.39 -35.57 -49.91
CA ASP A 304 17.06 -36.68 -50.59
C ASP A 304 18.47 -36.21 -50.99
N THR A 305 19.48 -36.99 -50.60
CA THR A 305 20.83 -36.91 -51.15
C THR A 305 20.78 -37.24 -52.64
N GLN A 306 20.31 -36.31 -53.46
CA GLN A 306 20.41 -36.41 -54.91
C GLN A 306 21.90 -36.39 -55.26
N GLN A 307 22.28 -37.38 -56.07
CA GLN A 307 23.63 -37.64 -56.56
C GLN A 307 24.39 -36.34 -56.86
N VAL A 308 25.47 -36.12 -56.12
CA VAL A 308 26.49 -35.14 -56.47
C VAL A 308 27.00 -35.52 -57.86
N ARG A 309 26.54 -34.82 -58.91
CA ARG A 309 27.26 -34.81 -60.18
C ARG A 309 28.62 -34.20 -59.86
N GLU A 310 29.69 -34.98 -60.00
CA GLU A 310 31.04 -34.42 -60.01
C GLU A 310 31.08 -33.34 -61.10
N LEU A 311 31.11 -32.08 -60.67
CA LEU A 311 31.42 -30.98 -61.55
C LEU A 311 32.87 -31.17 -62.00
N ASP A 312 33.10 -31.31 -63.30
CA ASP A 312 34.44 -31.30 -63.86
C ASP A 312 35.01 -29.87 -63.75
N LEU A 313 35.69 -29.62 -62.63
CA LEU A 313 36.36 -28.36 -62.30
C LEU A 313 37.54 -28.04 -63.25
N SER A 314 37.89 -28.91 -64.20
CA SER A 314 38.91 -28.60 -65.21
C SER A 314 38.50 -27.42 -66.11
N THR A 315 37.21 -27.12 -66.24
CA THR A 315 36.74 -25.91 -66.94
C THR A 315 36.97 -24.62 -66.14
N LEU A 316 37.15 -24.69 -64.82
CA LEU A 316 37.43 -23.54 -63.95
C LEU A 316 38.92 -23.13 -63.96
N GLN A 317 39.81 -23.94 -64.56
CA GLN A 317 41.21 -23.55 -64.74
C GLN A 317 41.37 -22.37 -65.73
N TYR A 318 40.42 -22.19 -66.65
CA TYR A 318 40.39 -21.05 -67.57
C TYR A 318 40.02 -19.73 -66.86
N LEU A 319 39.25 -19.79 -65.77
CA LEU A 319 38.94 -18.62 -64.93
C LEU A 319 40.19 -18.07 -64.21
N ARG A 320 41.20 -18.91 -63.95
CA ARG A 320 42.49 -18.45 -63.42
C ARG A 320 43.36 -17.75 -64.47
N ALA A 321 43.08 -17.92 -65.76
CA ALA A 321 43.79 -17.27 -66.87
C ALA A 321 43.19 -15.89 -67.25
N ILE A 322 42.05 -15.53 -66.65
CA ILE A 322 41.44 -14.21 -66.79
C ILE A 322 42.04 -13.31 -65.71
N SER A 323 43.14 -12.61 -66.03
CA SER A 323 43.54 -11.43 -65.27
C SER A 323 42.50 -10.33 -65.51
N LEU A 324 41.88 -9.83 -64.44
CA LEU A 324 40.87 -8.76 -64.52
C LEU A 324 41.45 -7.40 -64.94
N ASP A 325 42.77 -7.32 -65.11
CA ASP A 325 43.49 -6.10 -65.51
C ASP A 325 43.13 -5.61 -66.93
N ASP A 326 42.56 -6.48 -67.78
CA ASP A 326 42.17 -6.19 -69.18
C ASP A 326 40.71 -5.66 -69.30
N ILE A 327 39.98 -5.58 -68.18
CA ILE A 327 38.64 -4.98 -68.11
C ILE A 327 38.80 -3.56 -67.56
N SER A 328 38.71 -2.55 -68.42
CA SER A 328 38.92 -1.15 -68.03
C SER A 328 37.80 -0.62 -67.15
N GLN A 329 36.57 -1.06 -67.40
CA GLN A 329 35.40 -0.65 -66.63
C GLN A 329 34.29 -1.70 -66.72
N SER A 330 33.64 -1.96 -65.58
CA SER A 330 32.40 -2.75 -65.50
C SER A 330 31.40 -1.97 -64.67
N THR A 331 30.24 -1.67 -65.25
CA THR A 331 29.19 -0.88 -64.59
C THR A 331 27.87 -1.63 -64.65
N ILE A 332 27.23 -1.81 -63.50
CA ILE A 332 25.90 -2.42 -63.38
C ILE A 332 24.89 -1.32 -63.15
N ASP A 333 23.91 -1.23 -64.05
CA ASP A 333 22.71 -0.41 -63.88
C ASP A 333 21.58 -1.32 -63.41
N PHE A 334 21.29 -1.25 -62.10
CA PHE A 334 20.23 -2.03 -61.47
C PHE A 334 18.82 -1.53 -61.83
N GLU A 335 18.65 -0.29 -62.27
CA GLU A 335 17.32 0.23 -62.65
C GLU A 335 16.88 -0.36 -63.99
N ASN A 336 17.82 -0.54 -64.92
CA ASN A 336 17.56 -1.07 -66.26
C ASN A 336 17.92 -2.56 -66.40
N SER A 337 18.37 -3.22 -65.34
CA SER A 337 18.91 -4.60 -65.35
C SER A 337 19.98 -4.80 -66.44
N THR A 338 20.86 -3.81 -66.64
CA THR A 338 21.91 -3.89 -67.65
C THR A 338 23.31 -3.87 -67.07
N LEU A 339 24.20 -4.66 -67.67
CA LEU A 339 25.62 -4.72 -67.36
C LEU A 339 26.40 -4.24 -68.58
N SER A 340 27.23 -3.21 -68.41
CA SER A 340 28.15 -2.73 -69.43
C SER A 340 29.58 -3.08 -69.05
N ILE A 341 30.27 -3.79 -69.94
CA ILE A 341 31.67 -4.21 -69.77
C ILE A 341 32.50 -3.60 -70.89
N GLU A 342 33.60 -2.95 -70.54
CA GLU A 342 34.57 -2.43 -71.49
C GLU A 342 35.87 -3.23 -71.42
N PHE A 343 36.33 -3.68 -72.58
CA PHE A 343 37.56 -4.46 -72.73
C PHE A 343 38.64 -3.59 -73.36
N ASN A 344 39.83 -3.58 -72.75
CA ASN A 344 41.00 -2.92 -73.29
C ASN A 344 42.05 -3.96 -73.67
N GLU A 345 42.27 -4.16 -74.97
CA GLU A 345 43.25 -5.07 -75.54
C GLU A 345 43.16 -6.54 -75.04
N LEU A 346 41.94 -7.08 -74.90
CA LEU A 346 41.70 -8.44 -74.42
C LEU A 346 42.07 -9.50 -75.48
N SER A 347 42.82 -10.55 -75.13
CA SER A 347 43.13 -11.60 -76.11
C SER A 347 41.89 -12.37 -76.57
N ARG A 348 41.86 -12.77 -77.84
CA ARG A 348 40.71 -13.48 -78.46
C ARG A 348 40.34 -14.78 -77.74
N LEU A 349 41.34 -15.49 -77.18
CA LEU A 349 41.12 -16.71 -76.39
C LEU A 349 40.41 -16.40 -75.05
N LYS A 350 40.76 -15.30 -74.39
CA LYS A 350 40.08 -14.86 -73.16
C LYS A 350 38.64 -14.44 -73.47
N TYR A 351 38.42 -13.69 -74.55
CA TYR A 351 37.08 -13.30 -74.97
C TYR A 351 36.18 -14.50 -75.30
N ALA A 352 36.70 -15.55 -75.96
CA ALA A 352 35.93 -16.76 -76.25
C ALA A 352 35.43 -17.49 -74.99
N VAL A 353 36.18 -17.40 -73.88
CA VAL A 353 35.73 -17.93 -72.58
C VAL A 353 34.60 -17.08 -72.01
N ILE A 354 34.71 -15.75 -72.08
CA ILE A 354 33.66 -14.82 -71.64
C ILE A 354 32.39 -15.03 -72.47
N GLU A 355 32.51 -15.19 -73.78
CA GLU A 355 31.39 -15.48 -74.68
C GLU A 355 30.69 -16.79 -74.30
N ARG A 356 31.46 -17.85 -74.00
CA ARG A 356 30.91 -19.13 -73.51
C ARG A 356 30.19 -18.97 -72.17
N LEU A 357 30.70 -18.14 -71.25
CA LEU A 357 30.07 -17.87 -69.96
C LEU A 357 28.77 -17.07 -70.13
N ILE A 358 28.74 -16.09 -71.03
CA ILE A 358 27.51 -15.36 -71.39
C ILE A 358 26.48 -16.32 -71.98
N GLN A 359 26.89 -17.21 -72.88
CA GLN A 359 25.99 -18.22 -73.47
C GLN A 359 25.46 -19.26 -72.46
N ALA A 360 26.25 -19.57 -71.42
CA ALA A 360 25.87 -20.52 -70.37
C ALA A 360 25.08 -19.89 -69.22
N SER A 361 24.94 -18.57 -69.21
CA SER A 361 24.14 -17.82 -68.24
C SER A 361 22.90 -17.24 -68.92
N ASP A 362 21.90 -16.83 -68.15
CA ASP A 362 20.68 -16.19 -68.68
C ASP A 362 20.93 -14.72 -69.08
N LEU A 363 22.15 -14.39 -69.51
CA LEU A 363 22.55 -13.06 -69.95
C LEU A 363 22.29 -12.90 -71.45
N ARG A 364 21.61 -11.81 -71.83
CA ARG A 364 21.33 -11.51 -73.24
C ARG A 364 22.18 -10.34 -73.73
N ILE A 365 22.86 -10.50 -74.85
CA ILE A 365 23.61 -9.39 -75.46
C ILE A 365 22.63 -8.41 -76.10
N ILE A 366 22.58 -7.17 -75.60
CA ILE A 366 21.73 -6.09 -76.15
C ILE A 366 22.50 -5.27 -77.17
N ARG A 367 23.80 -5.06 -76.94
CA ARG A 367 24.65 -4.26 -77.82
C ARG A 367 26.10 -4.76 -77.78
N ASN A 368 26.69 -4.90 -78.97
CA ASN A 368 28.06 -5.37 -79.15
C ASN A 368 28.82 -4.37 -80.04
N GLU A 369 29.72 -3.60 -79.44
CA GLU A 369 30.57 -2.61 -80.13
C GLU A 369 32.05 -3.04 -80.07
N LEU A 370 32.31 -4.36 -80.14
CA LEU A 370 33.65 -4.92 -80.09
C LEU A 370 34.34 -4.86 -81.46
N ILE A 371 35.58 -4.40 -81.45
CA ILE A 371 36.49 -4.42 -82.59
C ILE A 371 37.52 -5.53 -82.35
N THR A 372 37.65 -6.44 -83.31
CA THR A 372 38.65 -7.51 -83.26
C THR A 372 39.71 -7.27 -84.33
N ASP A 373 40.94 -6.98 -83.92
CA ASP A 373 42.10 -6.93 -84.82
C ASP A 373 43.08 -8.06 -84.49
N LYS A 374 43.29 -8.94 -85.48
CA LYS A 374 44.12 -10.16 -85.42
C LYS A 374 43.80 -11.08 -84.24
N ASP A 375 44.37 -10.79 -83.07
CA ASP A 375 44.32 -11.61 -81.85
C ASP A 375 43.85 -10.84 -80.61
N ILE A 376 43.43 -9.57 -80.77
CA ILE A 376 43.03 -8.67 -79.70
C ILE A 376 41.59 -8.17 -79.92
N VAL A 377 40.82 -8.09 -78.84
CA VAL A 377 39.43 -7.64 -78.76
C VAL A 377 39.37 -6.40 -77.86
N THR A 378 38.90 -5.29 -78.41
CA THR A 378 38.76 -4.02 -77.69
C THR A 378 37.38 -3.43 -77.97
N GLY A 379 36.76 -2.80 -76.96
CA GLY A 379 35.47 -2.14 -77.09
C GLY A 379 34.50 -2.52 -75.98
N SER A 380 33.23 -2.12 -76.13
CA SER A 380 32.21 -2.31 -75.11
C SER A 380 31.16 -3.35 -75.48
N LEU A 381 30.74 -4.11 -74.47
CA LEU A 381 29.67 -5.09 -74.53
C LEU A 381 28.61 -4.77 -73.49
N MET A 382 27.34 -4.68 -73.92
CA MET A 382 26.21 -4.40 -73.06
C MET A 382 25.26 -5.60 -73.00
N LEU A 383 25.01 -6.07 -71.79
CA LEU A 383 24.26 -7.29 -71.47
C LEU A 383 23.01 -6.94 -70.66
N GLU A 384 21.92 -7.66 -70.92
CA GLU A 384 20.72 -7.71 -70.09
C GLU A 384 20.91 -8.81 -69.05
N LEU A 385 20.68 -8.49 -67.78
CA LEU A 385 20.60 -9.47 -66.70
C LEU A 385 19.21 -10.13 -66.79
N GLY A 386 19.16 -11.45 -66.93
CA GLY A 386 17.91 -12.20 -66.83
C GLY A 386 17.27 -11.98 -65.45
N ASN A 387 16.00 -11.57 -65.44
CA ASN A 387 15.23 -11.43 -64.20
C ASN A 387 14.93 -12.83 -63.63
N GLU A 388 15.46 -13.13 -62.44
CA GLU A 388 14.79 -14.05 -61.51
C GLU A 388 13.83 -13.28 -60.61
#